data_AF-A0A7X3LH84-F1
#
_entry.id   AF-A0A7X3LH84-F1
#
_cell.length_a   1.000
_cell.length_b   1.000
_cell.length_c   1.000
_cell.angle_alpha   90.00
_cell.angle_beta   90.00
_cell.angle_gamma   90.00
#
_symmetry.space_group_name_H-M   'P 1'
#
loop_
_entity.id
_entity.type
_entity.pdbx_description
1 polymer ?
#
loop_
_entity_poly.entity_id
_entity_poly.type
_entity_poly.pdbx_seq_one_letter_code
_entity_poly.pdbx_strand_id
1 'polypeptide(L)'
;MKFKKSYLKNELDLPYSAMVDEITDTSRWSIHHKIVFEHEGKFYQTHYSEGATEMQDESPWDGQTEVDCVEVELKDVVVKKWVPKKI
;
A
#
# COMPACT_ATOMS: atom_id res chain seq x y z
N MET A 1 0.78 1.56 14.60
CA MET A 1 1.36 0.25 14.97
C MET A 1 2.62 0.08 14.14
N LYS A 2 3.71 -0.46 14.69
CA LYS A 2 4.93 -0.73 13.90
C LYS A 2 5.12 -2.22 13.72
N PHE A 3 5.40 -2.64 12.50
CA PHE A 3 5.73 -4.02 12.16
C PHE A 3 7.16 -4.09 11.62
N LYS A 4 7.86 -5.19 11.90
CA LYS A 4 9.16 -5.44 11.26
C LYS A 4 8.95 -5.64 9.76
N LYS A 5 9.75 -4.98 8.92
CA LYS A 5 9.72 -5.17 7.46
C LYS A 5 9.84 -6.66 7.10
N SER A 6 10.76 -7.38 7.74
CA SER A 6 10.98 -8.79 7.48
C SER A 6 9.74 -9.64 7.78
N TYR A 7 8.97 -9.27 8.80
CA TYR A 7 7.73 -9.96 9.14
C TYR A 7 6.67 -9.73 8.06
N LEU A 8 6.46 -8.47 7.66
CA LEU A 8 5.52 -8.13 6.60
C LEU A 8 5.86 -8.85 5.28
N LYS A 9 7.14 -8.88 4.90
CA LYS A 9 7.57 -9.52 3.65
C LYS A 9 7.57 -11.04 3.70
N ASN A 10 8.13 -11.64 4.75
CA ASN A 10 8.43 -13.06 4.74
C ASN A 10 7.31 -13.91 5.33
N GLU A 11 6.62 -13.39 6.37
CA GLU A 11 5.56 -14.13 7.07
C GLU A 11 4.19 -13.81 6.49
N LEU A 12 3.96 -12.54 6.11
CA LEU A 12 2.69 -12.11 5.51
C LEU A 12 2.72 -12.06 3.99
N ASP A 13 3.87 -12.25 3.33
CA ASP A 13 4.02 -12.17 1.86
C ASP A 13 3.56 -10.83 1.24
N LEU A 14 3.75 -9.72 1.97
CA LEU A 14 3.36 -8.39 1.53
C LEU A 14 4.46 -7.71 0.68
N PRO A 15 4.09 -6.91 -0.34
CA PRO A 15 2.71 -6.49 -0.68
C PRO A 15 1.90 -7.48 -1.53
N TYR A 16 2.48 -8.59 -1.99
CA TYR A 16 1.84 -9.50 -2.96
C TYR A 16 0.52 -10.13 -2.48
N SER A 17 0.43 -10.44 -1.19
CA SER A 17 -0.77 -11.02 -0.56
C SER A 17 -1.81 -9.99 -0.10
N ALA A 18 -1.57 -8.69 -0.33
CA ALA A 18 -2.45 -7.64 0.16
C ALA A 18 -3.88 -7.78 -0.41
N MET A 19 -4.88 -7.50 0.42
CA MET A 19 -6.28 -7.55 0.00
C MET A 19 -6.66 -6.39 -0.91
N VAL A 20 -6.03 -5.24 -0.68
CA VAL A 20 -6.15 -4.03 -1.49
C VAL A 20 -4.74 -3.57 -1.81
N ASP A 21 -4.51 -3.24 -3.06
CA ASP A 21 -3.30 -2.57 -3.53
C ASP A 21 -3.70 -1.50 -4.55
N GLU A 22 -3.50 -0.24 -4.16
CA GLU A 22 -3.87 0.92 -4.97
C GLU A 22 -2.66 1.81 -5.20
N ILE A 23 -2.41 2.14 -6.47
CA ILE A 23 -1.50 3.23 -6.81
C ILE A 23 -2.13 4.55 -6.35
N THR A 24 -1.40 5.27 -5.50
CA THR A 24 -1.82 6.56 -4.95
C THR A 24 -1.13 7.74 -5.61
N ASP A 25 0.11 7.54 -6.08
CA ASP A 25 0.88 8.56 -6.76
C ASP A 25 1.98 7.94 -7.62
N THR A 26 2.57 8.72 -8.51
CA THR A 26 3.75 8.33 -9.29
C THR A 26 4.74 9.47 -9.31
N SER A 27 6.01 9.16 -9.03
CA SER A 27 7.12 10.07 -9.27
C SER A 27 7.83 9.71 -10.59
N ARG A 28 8.93 10.40 -10.89
CA ARG A 28 9.77 10.06 -12.05
C ARG A 28 10.40 8.65 -11.92
N TRP A 29 10.63 8.19 -10.69
CA TRP A 29 11.41 6.99 -10.42
C TRP A 29 10.60 5.89 -9.73
N SER A 30 9.48 6.24 -9.11
CA SER A 30 8.75 5.36 -8.20
C SER A 30 7.26 5.39 -8.46
N ILE A 31 6.61 4.25 -8.28
CA ILE A 31 5.15 4.15 -8.13
C ILE A 31 4.87 4.03 -6.64
N HIS A 32 3.96 4.84 -6.14
CA HIS A 32 3.60 4.88 -4.72
C HIS A 32 2.28 4.16 -4.49
N HIS A 33 2.32 3.12 -3.68
CA HIS A 33 1.21 2.24 -3.40
C HIS A 33 0.69 2.43 -1.98
N LYS A 34 -0.59 2.17 -1.80
CA LYS A 34 -1.26 2.02 -0.51
C LYS A 34 -1.91 0.65 -0.49
N ILE A 35 -1.56 -0.13 0.52
CA ILE A 35 -2.06 -1.49 0.70
C ILE A 35 -2.92 -1.62 1.95
N VAL A 36 -3.87 -2.55 1.91
CA VAL A 36 -4.63 -3.01 3.09
C VAL A 36 -4.46 -4.52 3.22
N PHE A 37 -4.15 -5.00 4.42
CA PHE A 37 -3.98 -6.42 4.73
C PHE A 37 -4.63 -6.77 6.06
N GLU A 38 -4.96 -8.04 6.23
CA GLU A 38 -5.51 -8.59 7.47
C GLU A 38 -4.39 -9.21 8.32
N HIS A 39 -4.47 -9.03 9.63
CA HIS A 39 -3.58 -9.65 10.60
C HIS A 39 -4.31 -9.83 11.94
N GLU A 40 -4.44 -11.09 12.38
CA GLU A 40 -5.05 -11.49 13.65
C GLU A 40 -6.49 -10.95 13.86
N GLY A 41 -7.31 -10.99 12.81
CA GLY A 41 -8.71 -10.55 12.78
C GLY A 41 -8.89 -9.03 12.66
N LYS A 42 -7.81 -8.28 12.46
CA LYS A 42 -7.81 -6.82 12.28
C LYS A 42 -7.26 -6.44 10.92
N PHE A 43 -7.66 -5.28 10.41
CA PHE A 43 -7.18 -4.76 9.13
C PHE A 43 -6.22 -3.61 9.35
N TYR A 44 -5.14 -3.59 8.57
CA TYR A 44 -4.11 -2.58 8.64
C TYR A 44 -3.81 -2.02 7.26
N GLN A 45 -3.49 -0.74 7.22
CA GLN A 45 -3.06 -0.02 6.04
C GLN A 45 -1.61 0.44 6.19
N THR A 46 -0.84 0.34 5.12
CA THR A 46 0.48 0.97 5.01
C THR A 46 0.75 1.41 3.56
N HIS A 47 1.88 2.06 3.34
CA HIS A 47 2.32 2.51 2.03
C HIS A 47 3.67 1.89 1.70
N TYR A 48 3.91 1.66 0.42
CA TYR A 48 5.22 1.26 -0.10
C TYR A 48 5.46 1.95 -1.44
N SER A 49 6.70 1.89 -1.92
CA SER A 49 7.03 2.27 -3.28
C SER A 49 7.87 1.21 -3.96
N GLU A 50 7.75 1.15 -5.28
CA GLU A 50 8.51 0.27 -6.15
C GLU A 50 8.97 1.05 -7.40
N GLY A 51 9.98 0.52 -8.08
CA GLY A 51 10.56 1.16 -9.25
C GLY A 51 9.53 1.35 -10.37
N ALA A 52 9.41 2.57 -10.89
CA ALA A 52 8.45 2.88 -11.97
C ALA A 52 8.83 2.29 -13.34
N THR A 53 10.06 1.81 -13.48
CA THR A 53 10.52 1.10 -14.69
C THR A 53 11.38 -0.09 -14.27
N GLU A 54 11.45 -1.12 -15.12
CA GLU A 54 12.17 -2.39 -14.84
C GLU A 54 13.67 -2.23 -14.55
N MET A 55 14.26 -1.08 -14.86
CA MET A 55 15.67 -0.78 -14.59
C MET A 55 15.91 -0.01 -13.28
N GLN A 56 14.86 0.33 -12.51
CA GLN A 56 15.01 0.96 -11.20
C GLN A 56 15.05 -0.09 -10.09
N ASP A 57 16.14 -0.11 -9.34
CA ASP A 57 16.33 -1.00 -8.20
C ASP A 57 15.67 -0.39 -6.96
N GLU A 58 14.34 -0.43 -6.91
CA GLU A 58 13.55 0.00 -5.76
C GLU A 58 12.54 -1.10 -5.40
N SER A 59 12.52 -1.46 -4.13
CA SER A 59 11.65 -2.50 -3.57
C SER A 59 10.84 -1.98 -2.38
N PRO A 60 9.70 -2.63 -2.06
CA PRO A 60 8.88 -2.26 -0.92
C PRO A 60 9.67 -2.09 0.39
N TRP A 61 9.51 -0.91 1.00
CA TRP A 61 10.14 -0.49 2.26
C TRP A 61 11.67 -0.58 2.25
N ASP A 62 12.32 -0.32 1.12
CA ASP A 62 13.78 -0.40 1.09
C ASP A 62 14.46 0.59 2.06
N GLY A 63 15.55 0.15 2.68
CA GLY A 63 16.22 0.89 3.76
C GLY A 63 15.47 0.99 5.10
N GLN A 64 14.27 0.44 5.24
CA GLN A 64 13.48 0.46 6.49
C GLN A 64 13.61 -0.85 7.27
N THR A 65 13.72 -0.77 8.60
CA THR A 65 13.69 -1.94 9.50
C THR A 65 12.28 -2.23 10.03
N GLU A 66 11.53 -1.16 10.27
CA GLU A 66 10.15 -1.18 10.75
C GLU A 66 9.28 -0.29 9.87
N VAL A 67 8.02 -0.70 9.72
CA VAL A 67 7.03 -0.04 8.86
C VAL A 67 5.87 0.40 9.74
N ASP A 68 5.47 1.66 9.58
CA ASP A 68 4.29 2.21 10.23
C ASP A 68 3.02 1.73 9.52
N CYS A 69 2.12 1.14 10.30
CA CYS A 69 0.82 0.63 9.88
C CYS A 69 -0.30 1.26 10.73
N VAL A 70 -1.40 1.60 10.07
CA VAL A 70 -2.60 2.18 10.68
C VAL A 70 -3.70 1.14 10.67
N GLU A 71 -4.32 0.85 11.82
CA GLU A 71 -5.50 -0.02 11.88
C GLU A 71 -6.68 0.67 11.17
N VAL A 72 -7.38 -0.06 10.31
CA VAL A 72 -8.48 0.44 9.48
C VAL A 72 -9.69 -0.48 9.58
N GLU A 73 -10.86 0.02 9.20
CA GLU A 73 -12.10 -0.75 9.13
C GLU A 73 -12.82 -0.46 7.81
N LEU A 74 -13.53 -1.46 7.28
CA LEU A 74 -14.31 -1.30 6.06
C LEU A 74 -15.63 -0.60 6.37
N LYS A 75 -15.89 0.53 5.70
CA LYS A 75 -17.13 1.31 5.83
C LYS A 75 -17.62 1.77 4.47
N ASP A 76 -18.95 1.69 4.27
CA ASP A 76 -19.59 2.32 3.12
C ASP A 76 -19.47 3.84 3.24
N VAL A 77 -18.83 4.46 2.25
CA VAL A 77 -18.66 5.91 2.17
C VAL A 77 -19.41 6.47 0.97
N VAL A 78 -20.26 7.48 1.20
CA VAL A 78 -20.95 8.21 0.13
C VAL A 78 -20.04 9.32 -0.38
N VAL A 79 -19.57 9.22 -1.62
CA VAL A 79 -18.67 10.21 -2.22
C VAL A 79 -19.38 10.96 -3.36
N LYS A 80 -19.38 12.29 -3.30
CA LYS A 80 -19.78 13.15 -4.43
C LYS A 80 -18.58 13.30 -5.37
N LYS A 81 -18.76 12.95 -6.65
CA LYS A 81 -17.72 13.07 -7.68
C LYS A 81 -18.20 13.88 -8.87
N TRP A 82 -17.33 14.72 -9.42
CA TRP A 82 -17.58 15.37 -10.71
C TRP A 82 -17.54 14.32 -11.82
N VAL A 83 -18.49 14.38 -12.75
CA VAL A 83 -18.57 13.50 -13.91
C VAL A 83 -18.60 14.34 -15.19
N PRO A 84 -18.02 13.86 -16.31
CA PRO A 84 -18.09 14.57 -17.58
C PRO A 84 -19.55 14.87 -17.95
N LYS A 85 -19.85 16.15 -18.18
CA LYS A 85 -21.16 16.54 -18.71
C LYS A 85 -21.17 16.21 -20.20
N LYS A 86 -21.98 15.22 -20.60
CA LYS A 86 -22.22 14.97 -22.03
C LYS A 86 -22.86 16.24 -22.63
N ILE A 87 -22.22 16.80 -23.66
CA ILE A 87 -22.73 17.92 -24.47
C ILE A 87 -23.54 17.33 -25.61
#